data_AF-A0A1E4LHH4-F1
#
_entry.id   AF-A0A1E4LHH4-F1
#
_cell.length_a   1.000
_cell.length_b   1.000
_cell.length_c   1.000
_cell.angle_alpha   90.00
_cell.angle_beta   90.00
_cell.angle_gamma   90.00
#
_symmetry.space_group_name_H-M   'P 1'
#
loop_
_entity.id
_entity.type
_entity.pdbx_description
1 polymer ?
#
loop_
_entity_poly.entity_id
_entity_poly.type
_entity_poly.pdbx_seq_one_letter_code
_entity_poly.pdbx_strand_id
1 'polypeptide(L)'
;MTFALAGNQNCGKTTLFNQLTGSHQHVGNFPGVTVERKEGAIRGHAGASVVDLPGIYSLSPYTSEEVVTRDFLLRDKPDAIINILDATNIERNLYLTLQLMELQIPMILALNMMDEVRSAGGTVDVLALSEALGVEVVPIVASKNEGVHELIDRAIRVATEKRTPNKLDFCVGEVHKAIHAISHIIEDHAAERGIPTRFAATKLVEGDAPMLEALHIHEGDIEIIRHIVEDMETALGTDREAALADMRYDYIGRLCAKTVHRPRETREQARSHKIDAVLTHRIFAIPIFLGIMLTVFWLTFSVIGNTLSDWLGLGIDALIALVDRGLTAASINPVIHSLIVDGALAGVGSVLSFLPIIVTLFFFLSLLEDSGYMARVAFVMDQLLRKIGLSGRSFVPMLIGFGCSVPAIMATRTLPGERDRKMTIMLTPFMSCSAKLPIYAVFTAAFFPRHGALVMFALYGGGVLMAILSALVLSKTAFTGKAVPFVMELPAYRLPG
;
A
#
# COMPACT_ATOMS: atom_id res chain seq x y z
N MET A 1 -14.66 -22.22 18.47
CA MET A 1 -15.12 -20.97 17.85
C MET A 1 -13.94 -20.32 17.17
N THR A 2 -14.09 -19.93 15.91
CA THR A 2 -13.05 -19.27 15.12
C THR A 2 -13.51 -17.87 14.78
N PHE A 3 -12.77 -16.87 15.26
CA PHE A 3 -13.01 -15.47 14.97
C PHE A 3 -12.10 -15.00 13.83
N ALA A 4 -12.64 -14.18 12.93
CA ALA A 4 -11.86 -13.50 11.91
C ALA A 4 -11.58 -12.06 12.35
N LEU A 5 -10.31 -11.68 12.50
CA LEU A 5 -9.93 -10.30 12.78
C LEU A 5 -9.69 -9.57 11.46
N ALA A 6 -10.62 -8.71 11.08
CA ALA A 6 -10.60 -7.95 9.83
C ALA A 6 -10.47 -6.44 10.12
N GLY A 7 -9.91 -5.68 9.19
CA GLY A 7 -9.81 -4.23 9.30
C GLY A 7 -8.81 -3.63 8.32
N ASN A 8 -8.75 -2.30 8.27
CA ASN A 8 -7.83 -1.58 7.40
C ASN A 8 -6.37 -1.77 7.83
N GLN A 9 -5.43 -1.44 6.94
CA GLN A 9 -4.03 -1.30 7.34
C GLN A 9 -3.91 -0.19 8.40
N ASN A 10 -2.97 -0.33 9.33
CA ASN A 10 -2.67 0.64 10.40
C ASN A 10 -3.78 0.94 11.42
N CYS A 11 -4.93 0.26 11.42
CA CYS A 11 -5.99 0.46 12.42
C CYS A 11 -5.67 -0.12 13.83
N GLY A 12 -4.46 -0.63 14.05
CA GLY A 12 -4.05 -1.30 15.28
C GLY A 12 -4.41 -2.80 15.35
N LYS A 13 -4.72 -3.42 14.21
CA LYS A 13 -5.07 -4.84 14.09
C LYS A 13 -4.07 -5.79 14.75
N THR A 14 -2.78 -5.66 14.42
CA THR A 14 -1.71 -6.49 15.02
C THR A 14 -1.58 -6.25 16.53
N THR A 15 -1.77 -5.01 16.98
CA THR A 15 -1.77 -4.69 18.41
C THR A 15 -2.92 -5.39 19.13
N LEU A 16 -4.14 -5.32 18.58
CA LEU A 16 -5.29 -6.03 19.15
C LEU A 16 -5.08 -7.55 19.12
N PHE A 17 -4.61 -8.11 18.01
CA PHE A 17 -4.29 -9.54 17.89
C PHE A 17 -3.33 -10.02 18.99
N ASN A 18 -2.28 -9.24 19.26
CA ASN A 18 -1.32 -9.54 20.32
C ASN A 18 -1.95 -9.47 21.72
N GLN A 19 -2.87 -8.52 21.97
CA GLN A 19 -3.60 -8.47 23.24
C GLN A 19 -4.53 -9.67 23.41
N LEU A 20 -5.21 -10.10 22.34
CA LEU A 20 -6.13 -11.23 22.33
C LEU A 20 -5.41 -12.56 22.59
N THR A 21 -4.24 -12.78 21.97
CA THR A 21 -3.59 -14.10 21.90
C THR A 21 -2.34 -14.23 22.76
N GLY A 22 -1.64 -13.12 23.04
CA GLY A 22 -0.36 -13.17 23.74
C GLY A 22 0.74 -13.90 22.99
N SER A 23 1.43 -14.81 23.67
CA SER A 23 2.51 -15.63 23.12
C SER A 23 2.04 -16.89 22.38
N HIS A 24 0.75 -17.23 22.44
CA HIS A 24 0.21 -18.45 21.84
C HIS A 24 -0.26 -18.19 20.40
N GLN A 25 0.69 -17.86 19.53
CA GLN A 25 0.46 -17.55 18.13
C GLN A 25 1.18 -18.55 17.24
N HIS A 26 0.53 -18.94 16.15
CA HIS A 26 1.11 -19.71 15.07
C HIS A 26 1.12 -18.86 13.80
N VAL A 27 2.26 -18.82 13.11
CA VAL A 27 2.44 -18.07 11.87
C VAL A 27 2.73 -19.06 10.75
N GLY A 28 1.89 -19.02 9.71
CA GLY A 28 2.05 -19.79 8.48
C GLY A 28 1.71 -18.92 7.27
N ASN A 29 1.41 -19.57 6.14
CA ASN A 29 0.92 -18.91 4.93
C ASN A 29 -0.46 -19.45 4.58
N PHE A 30 -1.29 -18.61 3.95
CA PHE A 30 -2.53 -19.10 3.34
C PHE A 30 -2.22 -20.05 2.17
N PRO A 31 -3.05 -21.09 1.94
CA PRO A 31 -2.79 -22.07 0.88
C PRO A 31 -2.64 -21.42 -0.50
N GLY A 32 -1.55 -21.74 -1.20
CA GLY A 32 -1.33 -21.31 -2.59
C GLY A 32 -0.90 -19.86 -2.79
N VAL A 33 -0.62 -19.11 -1.72
CA VAL A 33 -0.22 -17.69 -1.78
C VAL A 33 0.90 -17.38 -0.78
N THR A 34 1.66 -16.31 -1.01
CA THR A 34 2.70 -15.82 -0.10
C THR A 34 2.17 -14.86 0.97
N VAL A 35 0.88 -14.96 1.30
CA VAL A 35 0.22 -14.09 2.29
C VAL A 35 0.30 -14.75 3.65
N GLU A 36 0.86 -14.04 4.64
CA GLU A 36 0.98 -14.53 6.01
C GLU A 36 -0.39 -14.82 6.63
N ARG A 37 -0.51 -15.97 7.30
CA ARG A 37 -1.66 -16.35 8.13
C ARG A 37 -1.20 -16.43 9.58
N LYS A 38 -1.77 -15.60 10.46
CA LYS A 38 -1.51 -15.66 11.91
C LYS A 38 -2.75 -16.15 12.62
N GLU A 39 -2.60 -17.14 13.49
CA GLU A 39 -3.70 -17.72 14.25
C GLU A 39 -3.27 -17.88 15.71
N GLY A 40 -4.16 -17.61 16.65
CA GLY A 40 -3.87 -17.80 18.06
C GLY A 40 -5.12 -18.04 18.90
N ALA A 41 -4.94 -18.69 20.04
CA ALA A 41 -6.03 -18.92 20.99
C ALA A 41 -6.35 -17.63 21.76
N ILE A 42 -7.64 -17.33 21.97
CA ILE A 42 -8.06 -16.16 22.74
C ILE A 42 -7.79 -16.41 24.24
N ARG A 43 -7.08 -15.49 24.88
CA ARG A 43 -6.78 -15.57 26.31
C ARG A 43 -8.04 -15.57 27.16
N GLY A 44 -8.09 -16.45 28.16
CA GLY A 44 -9.21 -16.55 29.08
C GLY A 44 -10.41 -17.33 28.55
N HIS A 45 -10.41 -17.76 27.29
CA HIS A 45 -11.53 -18.46 26.66
C HIS A 45 -11.07 -19.73 25.93
N ALA A 46 -11.07 -20.85 26.65
CA ALA A 46 -10.68 -22.14 26.10
C ALA A 46 -11.64 -22.57 24.97
N GLY A 47 -11.10 -22.87 23.79
CA GLY A 47 -11.86 -23.27 22.61
C GLY A 47 -12.26 -22.14 21.65
N ALA A 48 -11.82 -20.91 21.90
CA ALA A 48 -11.92 -19.79 20.96
C ALA A 48 -10.54 -19.47 20.37
N SER A 49 -10.46 -19.39 19.04
CA SER A 49 -9.27 -18.93 18.30
C SER A 49 -9.60 -17.71 17.46
N VAL A 50 -8.58 -16.91 17.16
CA VAL A 50 -8.68 -15.76 16.27
C VAL A 50 -7.66 -15.90 15.15
N VAL A 51 -8.11 -15.70 13.91
CA VAL A 51 -7.28 -15.65 12.71
C VAL A 51 -7.13 -14.20 12.31
N ASP A 52 -5.89 -13.73 12.23
CA ASP A 52 -5.54 -12.40 11.74
C ASP A 52 -5.61 -12.39 10.21
N LEU A 53 -6.57 -11.64 9.66
CA LEU A 53 -6.67 -11.45 8.21
C LEU A 53 -5.76 -10.32 7.76
N PRO A 54 -5.25 -10.35 6.51
CA PRO A 54 -4.52 -9.23 5.94
C PRO A 54 -5.27 -7.90 6.08
N GLY A 55 -4.54 -6.80 6.23
CA GLY A 55 -5.14 -5.47 6.31
C GLY A 55 -5.60 -5.02 4.91
N ILE A 56 -6.91 -4.93 4.70
CA ILE A 56 -7.52 -4.66 3.39
C ILE A 56 -8.39 -3.40 3.43
N TYR A 57 -8.67 -2.79 2.28
CA TYR A 57 -9.53 -1.61 2.19
C TYR A 57 -10.90 -1.92 1.57
N SER A 58 -10.98 -2.97 0.76
CA SER A 58 -12.23 -3.49 0.23
C SER A 58 -12.15 -5.01 0.01
N LEU A 59 -13.28 -5.65 -0.24
CA LEU A 59 -13.37 -7.06 -0.68
C LEU A 59 -13.31 -7.19 -2.21
N SER A 60 -12.60 -6.29 -2.89
CA SER A 60 -12.42 -6.31 -4.35
C SER A 60 -11.26 -7.23 -4.73
N PRO A 61 -11.21 -7.79 -5.96
CA PRO A 61 -10.19 -8.78 -6.33
C PRO A 61 -8.86 -8.16 -6.82
N TYR A 62 -8.46 -6.96 -6.35
CA TYR A 62 -7.30 -6.25 -6.93
C TYR A 62 -5.97 -6.70 -6.33
N THR A 63 -5.96 -7.16 -5.08
CA THR A 63 -4.76 -7.63 -4.40
C THR A 63 -4.93 -9.06 -3.89
N SER A 64 -3.81 -9.78 -3.76
CA SER A 64 -3.80 -11.13 -3.18
C SER A 64 -4.34 -11.16 -1.75
N GLU A 65 -4.12 -10.08 -0.99
CA GLU A 65 -4.62 -9.93 0.38
C GLU A 65 -6.14 -9.87 0.45
N GLU A 66 -6.77 -9.11 -0.46
CA GLU A 66 -8.22 -8.99 -0.55
C GLU A 66 -8.87 -10.29 -1.01
N VAL A 67 -8.28 -10.96 -2.02
CA VAL A 67 -8.76 -12.26 -2.52
C VAL A 67 -8.70 -13.32 -1.41
N VAL A 68 -7.58 -13.40 -0.68
CA VAL A 68 -7.41 -14.35 0.43
C VAL A 68 -8.41 -14.09 1.55
N THR A 69 -8.60 -12.82 1.91
CA THR A 69 -9.54 -12.43 2.96
C THR A 69 -10.97 -12.79 2.57
N ARG A 70 -11.39 -12.45 1.35
CA ARG A 70 -12.71 -12.79 0.81
C ARG A 70 -12.93 -14.30 0.79
N ASP A 71 -11.99 -15.05 0.25
CA ASP A 71 -12.10 -16.50 0.10
C ASP A 71 -12.14 -17.20 1.47
N PHE A 72 -11.35 -16.73 2.45
CA PHE A 72 -11.42 -17.22 3.83
C PHE A 72 -12.80 -16.98 4.45
N LEU A 73 -13.33 -15.75 4.34
CA LEU A 73 -14.64 -15.41 4.91
C LEU A 73 -15.79 -16.21 4.28
N LEU A 74 -15.73 -16.48 2.97
CA LEU A 74 -16.78 -17.23 2.25
C LEU A 74 -16.67 -18.75 2.42
N ARG A 75 -15.45 -19.31 2.42
CA ARG A 75 -15.22 -20.77 2.43
C ARG A 75 -15.09 -21.34 3.84
N ASP A 76 -14.27 -20.70 4.67
CA ASP A 76 -13.96 -21.21 6.02
C ASP A 76 -15.04 -20.81 7.04
N LYS A 77 -15.89 -19.83 6.68
CA LYS A 77 -17.09 -19.39 7.42
C LYS A 77 -16.84 -19.26 8.93
N PRO A 78 -16.06 -18.25 9.36
CA PRO A 78 -15.79 -18.01 10.78
C PRO A 78 -17.09 -17.78 11.57
N ASP A 79 -17.07 -18.11 12.86
CA ASP A 79 -18.24 -17.96 13.75
C ASP A 79 -18.62 -16.49 13.96
N ALA A 80 -17.63 -15.59 13.95
CA ALA A 80 -17.84 -14.15 13.94
C ALA A 80 -16.64 -13.38 13.38
N ILE A 81 -16.90 -12.16 12.91
CA ILE A 81 -15.91 -11.17 12.52
C ILE A 81 -15.73 -10.16 13.65
N ILE A 82 -14.49 -10.00 14.12
CA ILE A 82 -14.07 -8.84 14.90
C ILE A 82 -13.52 -7.84 13.89
N ASN A 83 -14.30 -6.82 13.56
CA ASN A 83 -13.90 -5.80 12.62
C ASN A 83 -13.33 -4.60 13.37
N ILE A 84 -12.02 -4.36 13.24
CA ILE A 84 -11.32 -3.26 13.91
C ILE A 84 -11.25 -2.02 13.00
N LEU A 85 -11.68 -0.89 13.55
CA LEU A 85 -11.71 0.39 12.87
C LEU A 85 -10.82 1.38 13.59
N ASP A 86 -10.08 2.19 12.83
CA ASP A 86 -9.45 3.40 13.35
C ASP A 86 -10.50 4.52 13.52
N ALA A 87 -10.75 4.92 14.76
CA ALA A 87 -11.71 5.97 15.08
C ALA A 87 -11.28 7.36 14.57
N THR A 88 -9.98 7.59 14.34
CA THR A 88 -9.47 8.85 13.78
C THR A 88 -9.83 9.02 12.32
N ASN A 89 -9.95 7.91 11.57
CA ASN A 89 -10.39 7.88 10.18
C ASN A 89 -11.59 6.97 9.94
N ILE A 90 -12.63 7.18 10.74
CA ILE A 90 -13.80 6.30 10.79
C ILE A 90 -14.54 6.19 9.45
N GLU A 91 -14.66 7.26 8.66
CA GLU A 91 -15.35 7.23 7.36
C GLU A 91 -14.71 6.23 6.40
N ARG A 92 -13.38 6.26 6.29
CA ARG A 92 -12.65 5.34 5.39
C ARG A 92 -12.73 3.90 5.88
N ASN A 93 -12.72 3.68 7.19
CA ASN A 93 -12.78 2.35 7.79
C ASN A 93 -14.19 1.72 7.68
N LEU A 94 -15.23 2.56 7.71
CA LEU A 94 -16.61 2.11 7.52
C LEU A 94 -16.88 1.57 6.11
N TYR A 95 -16.08 1.94 5.10
CA TYR A 95 -16.23 1.41 3.74
C TYR A 95 -16.10 -0.13 3.70
N LEU A 96 -15.02 -0.66 4.28
CA LEU A 96 -14.83 -2.12 4.41
C LEU A 96 -15.92 -2.73 5.29
N THR A 97 -16.34 -2.02 6.34
CA THR A 97 -17.37 -2.48 7.27
C THR A 97 -18.69 -2.78 6.56
N LEU A 98 -19.16 -1.88 5.68
CA LEU A 98 -20.39 -2.12 4.92
C LEU A 98 -20.30 -3.37 4.06
N GLN A 99 -19.14 -3.62 3.43
CA GLN A 99 -18.94 -4.83 2.61
C GLN A 99 -18.88 -6.11 3.46
N LEU A 100 -18.24 -6.05 4.64
CA LEU A 100 -18.24 -7.19 5.55
C LEU A 100 -19.64 -7.47 6.11
N MET A 101 -20.49 -6.45 6.28
CA MET A 101 -21.88 -6.62 6.71
C MET A 101 -22.70 -7.37 5.67
N GLU A 102 -22.47 -7.13 4.37
CA GLU A 102 -23.13 -7.84 3.26
C GLU A 102 -22.89 -9.37 3.32
N LEU A 103 -21.80 -9.83 3.94
CA LEU A 103 -21.49 -11.26 4.10
C LEU A 103 -22.41 -11.98 5.11
N GLN A 104 -23.21 -11.25 5.89
CA GLN A 104 -24.12 -11.80 6.89
C GLN A 104 -23.46 -12.78 7.89
N ILE A 105 -22.17 -12.61 8.16
CA ILE A 105 -21.45 -13.31 9.23
C ILE A 105 -21.65 -12.50 10.53
N PRO A 106 -21.86 -13.14 11.70
CA PRO A 106 -21.97 -12.42 12.96
C PRO A 106 -20.78 -11.48 13.15
N MET A 107 -21.03 -10.24 13.58
CA MET A 107 -19.99 -9.21 13.57
C MET A 107 -20.05 -8.31 14.79
N ILE A 108 -18.88 -7.94 15.28
CA ILE A 108 -18.68 -6.89 16.26
C ILE A 108 -17.65 -5.87 15.76
N LEU A 109 -17.90 -4.58 16.02
CA LEU A 109 -17.01 -3.49 15.67
C LEU A 109 -16.15 -3.10 16.87
N ALA A 110 -14.83 -3.18 16.71
CA ALA A 110 -13.85 -2.69 17.66
C ALA A 110 -13.37 -1.30 17.21
N LEU A 111 -13.91 -0.25 17.83
CA LEU A 111 -13.57 1.13 17.49
C LEU A 111 -12.30 1.54 18.26
N ASN A 112 -11.15 1.43 17.61
CA ASN A 112 -9.82 1.61 18.20
C ASN A 112 -9.31 3.05 18.11
N MET A 113 -8.22 3.37 18.83
CA MET A 113 -7.61 4.72 18.89
C MET A 113 -8.55 5.80 19.45
N MET A 114 -9.45 5.41 20.37
CA MET A 114 -10.37 6.34 21.01
C MET A 114 -9.68 7.39 21.90
N ASP A 115 -8.47 7.11 22.37
CA ASP A 115 -7.63 8.09 23.07
C ASP A 115 -7.14 9.20 22.14
N GLU A 116 -6.77 8.88 20.91
CA GLU A 116 -6.41 9.88 19.89
C GLU A 116 -7.59 10.77 19.55
N VAL A 117 -8.78 10.19 19.32
CA VAL A 117 -10.02 10.95 19.08
C VAL A 117 -10.33 11.90 20.23
N ARG A 118 -10.24 11.42 21.48
CA ARG A 118 -10.44 12.25 22.68
C ARG A 118 -9.38 13.34 22.82
N SER A 119 -8.11 13.03 22.54
CA SER A 119 -7.01 13.99 22.63
C SER A 119 -7.12 15.11 21.61
N ALA A 120 -7.67 14.81 20.44
CA ALA A 120 -7.99 15.81 19.42
C ALA A 120 -9.18 16.69 19.83
N GLY A 121 -9.99 16.27 20.81
CA GLY A 121 -11.21 16.95 21.27
C GLY A 121 -12.48 16.45 20.59
N GLY A 122 -12.42 15.29 19.93
CA GLY A 122 -13.55 14.65 19.28
C GLY A 122 -14.24 13.64 20.17
N THR A 123 -15.47 13.27 19.79
CA THR A 123 -16.21 12.19 20.44
C THR A 123 -16.98 11.38 19.40
N VAL A 124 -17.21 10.10 19.66
CA VAL A 124 -18.08 9.23 18.86
C VAL A 124 -19.21 8.75 19.73
N ASP A 125 -20.46 8.96 19.28
CA ASP A 125 -21.64 8.37 19.89
C ASP A 125 -21.74 6.90 19.47
N VAL A 126 -21.15 6.04 20.31
CA VAL A 126 -21.07 4.59 20.10
C VAL A 126 -22.47 3.96 20.04
N LEU A 127 -23.42 4.44 20.84
CA LEU A 127 -24.77 3.88 20.89
C LEU A 127 -25.52 4.20 19.60
N ALA A 128 -25.51 5.47 19.17
CA ALA A 128 -26.12 5.87 17.92
C ALA A 128 -25.47 5.18 16.71
N LEU A 129 -24.15 4.99 16.72
CA LEU A 129 -23.43 4.26 15.67
C LEU A 129 -23.83 2.78 15.63
N SER A 130 -23.91 2.14 16.79
CA SER A 130 -24.32 0.73 16.92
C SER A 130 -25.76 0.52 16.45
N GLU A 131 -26.69 1.39 16.85
CA GLU A 131 -28.08 1.32 16.41
C GLU A 131 -28.22 1.57 14.91
N ALA A 132 -27.50 2.55 14.37
CA ALA A 132 -27.57 2.90 12.96
C ALA A 132 -27.00 1.80 12.05
N LEU A 133 -25.90 1.15 12.46
CA LEU A 133 -25.31 0.03 11.70
C LEU A 133 -25.99 -1.32 12.00
N GLY A 134 -26.66 -1.47 13.14
CA GLY A 134 -27.29 -2.74 13.50
C GLY A 134 -26.29 -3.82 13.91
N VAL A 135 -25.11 -3.42 14.40
CA VAL A 135 -24.06 -4.30 14.92
C VAL A 135 -23.53 -3.74 16.24
N GLU A 136 -23.01 -4.60 17.11
CA GLU A 136 -22.44 -4.15 18.38
C GLU A 136 -21.13 -3.39 18.14
N VAL A 137 -20.97 -2.24 18.80
CA VAL A 137 -19.77 -1.41 18.72
C VAL A 137 -19.15 -1.29 20.11
N VAL A 138 -17.85 -1.54 20.22
CA VAL A 138 -17.08 -1.43 21.47
C VAL A 138 -15.91 -0.45 21.25
N PRO A 139 -15.84 0.66 22.02
CA PRO A 139 -14.71 1.56 21.97
C PRO A 139 -13.52 0.96 22.72
N ILE A 140 -12.34 0.93 22.09
CA ILE A 140 -11.12 0.34 22.66
C ILE A 140 -9.90 1.24 22.47
N VAL A 141 -8.87 0.97 23.27
CA VAL A 141 -7.49 1.44 23.04
C VAL A 141 -6.56 0.25 23.15
N ALA A 142 -6.27 -0.39 22.01
CA ALA A 142 -5.53 -1.67 21.96
C ALA A 142 -4.11 -1.57 22.55
N SER A 143 -3.45 -0.41 22.40
CA SER A 143 -2.10 -0.16 22.94
C SER A 143 -2.06 -0.12 24.47
N LYS A 144 -3.17 0.29 25.11
CA LYS A 144 -3.33 0.39 26.57
C LYS A 144 -4.12 -0.77 27.18
N ASN A 145 -4.56 -1.72 26.33
CA ASN A 145 -5.44 -2.83 26.71
C ASN A 145 -6.77 -2.37 27.34
N GLU A 146 -7.29 -1.21 26.94
CA GLU A 146 -8.57 -0.67 27.43
C GLU A 146 -9.71 -1.16 26.54
N GLY A 147 -10.79 -1.66 27.14
CA GLY A 147 -11.99 -2.15 26.43
C GLY A 147 -11.84 -3.52 25.75
N VAL A 148 -10.64 -4.11 25.72
CA VAL A 148 -10.37 -5.39 25.06
C VAL A 148 -11.12 -6.57 25.71
N HIS A 149 -11.19 -6.60 27.05
CA HIS A 149 -11.95 -7.65 27.75
C HIS A 149 -13.44 -7.59 27.42
N GLU A 150 -14.04 -6.39 27.43
CA GLU A 150 -15.44 -6.18 27.05
C GLU A 150 -15.70 -6.59 25.59
N LEU A 151 -14.76 -6.27 24.69
CA LEU A 151 -14.84 -6.67 23.28
C LEU A 151 -14.89 -8.20 23.13
N ILE A 152 -14.04 -8.94 23.85
CA ILE A 152 -13.99 -10.41 23.78
C ILE A 152 -15.32 -11.00 24.25
N ASP A 153 -15.81 -10.58 25.41
CA ASP A 153 -17.04 -11.13 25.99
C ASP A 153 -18.25 -10.88 25.09
N ARG A 154 -18.34 -9.68 24.49
CA ARG A 154 -19.38 -9.35 23.51
C ARG A 154 -19.19 -10.09 22.19
N ALA A 155 -17.97 -10.28 21.70
CA ALA A 155 -17.69 -11.05 20.49
C ALA A 155 -18.17 -12.50 20.63
N ILE A 156 -17.87 -13.13 21.78
CA ILE A 156 -18.31 -14.50 22.09
C ILE A 156 -19.83 -14.58 22.15
N ARG A 157 -20.47 -13.58 22.77
CA ARG A 157 -21.94 -13.50 22.81
C ARG A 157 -22.53 -13.39 21.40
N VAL A 158 -22.01 -12.50 20.55
CA VAL A 158 -22.45 -12.31 19.16
C VAL A 158 -22.30 -13.59 18.35
N ALA A 159 -21.18 -14.31 18.50
CA ALA A 159 -20.93 -15.60 17.85
C ALA A 159 -21.91 -16.69 18.33
N THR A 160 -22.13 -16.78 19.65
CA THR A 160 -23.00 -17.79 20.27
C THR A 160 -24.47 -17.57 19.89
N GLU A 161 -24.92 -16.32 19.92
CA GLU A 161 -26.28 -15.93 19.53
C GLU A 161 -26.48 -15.85 18.00
N LYS A 162 -25.40 -16.05 17.22
CA LYS A 162 -25.38 -15.91 15.75
C LYS A 162 -26.03 -14.61 15.27
N ARG A 163 -25.78 -13.50 15.97
CA ARG A 163 -26.33 -12.19 15.62
C ARG A 163 -25.68 -11.65 14.36
N THR A 164 -26.39 -11.73 13.25
CA THR A 164 -25.94 -11.18 11.97
C THR A 164 -26.31 -9.70 11.86
N PRO A 165 -25.57 -8.92 11.04
CA PRO A 165 -25.94 -7.54 10.72
C PRO A 165 -27.35 -7.46 10.16
N ASN A 166 -28.22 -6.64 10.77
CA ASN A 166 -29.64 -6.57 10.41
C ASN A 166 -29.98 -5.44 9.42
N LYS A 167 -29.08 -4.46 9.21
CA LYS A 167 -29.26 -3.33 8.30
C LYS A 167 -28.32 -3.46 7.10
N LEU A 168 -28.84 -4.02 6.02
CA LEU A 168 -28.08 -4.29 4.78
C LEU A 168 -28.46 -3.35 3.62
N ASP A 169 -29.52 -2.57 3.79
CA ASP A 169 -29.99 -1.65 2.75
C ASP A 169 -29.49 -0.23 2.99
N PHE A 170 -28.27 0.02 2.53
CA PHE A 170 -27.62 1.32 2.53
C PHE A 170 -27.77 2.05 1.17
N CYS A 171 -28.35 1.41 0.15
CA CYS A 171 -28.44 1.98 -1.20
C CYS A 171 -29.70 2.83 -1.41
N VAL A 172 -29.57 3.81 -2.30
CA VAL A 172 -30.64 4.72 -2.72
C VAL A 172 -30.58 4.93 -4.24
N GLY A 173 -31.68 5.37 -4.84
CA GLY A 173 -31.71 5.75 -6.26
C GLY A 173 -31.54 4.58 -7.24
N GLU A 174 -30.84 4.81 -8.35
CA GLU A 174 -30.67 3.81 -9.43
C GLU A 174 -29.84 2.60 -8.99
N VAL A 175 -28.81 2.81 -8.16
CA VAL A 175 -28.00 1.72 -7.59
C VAL A 175 -28.86 0.78 -6.75
N HIS A 176 -29.84 1.31 -6.02
CA HIS A 176 -30.79 0.49 -5.28
C HIS A 176 -31.64 -0.38 -6.20
N LYS A 177 -32.21 0.21 -7.26
CA LYS A 177 -32.99 -0.56 -8.24
C LYS A 177 -32.16 -1.69 -8.86
N ALA A 178 -30.92 -1.41 -9.25
CA ALA A 178 -30.03 -2.39 -9.83
C ALA A 178 -29.72 -3.55 -8.88
N ILE A 179 -29.29 -3.25 -7.65
CA ILE A 179 -28.95 -4.29 -6.66
C ILE A 179 -30.19 -5.15 -6.34
N HIS A 180 -31.36 -4.54 -6.13
CA HIS A 180 -32.58 -5.28 -5.78
C HIS A 180 -33.10 -6.13 -6.95
N ALA A 181 -33.06 -5.61 -8.18
CA ALA A 181 -33.44 -6.38 -9.37
C ALA A 181 -32.52 -7.59 -9.57
N ILE A 182 -31.20 -7.38 -9.47
CA ILE A 182 -30.22 -8.48 -9.56
C ILE A 182 -30.43 -9.46 -8.41
N SER A 183 -30.66 -9.00 -7.17
CA SER A 183 -30.89 -9.87 -6.02
C SER A 183 -32.03 -10.86 -6.25
N HIS A 184 -33.12 -10.44 -6.89
CA HIS A 184 -34.22 -11.33 -7.24
C HIS A 184 -33.87 -12.38 -8.30
N ILE A 185 -33.05 -12.02 -9.28
CA ILE A 185 -32.62 -12.94 -10.35
C ILE A 185 -31.72 -14.04 -9.76
N ILE A 186 -30.84 -13.68 -8.82
CA ILE A 186 -29.81 -14.59 -8.30
C ILE A 186 -30.17 -15.25 -6.97
N GLU A 187 -31.37 -15.04 -6.44
CA GLU A 187 -31.76 -15.49 -5.10
C GLU A 187 -31.60 -17.01 -4.94
N ASP A 188 -32.15 -17.77 -5.88
CA ASP A 188 -32.07 -19.23 -5.88
C ASP A 188 -30.62 -19.72 -6.06
N HIS A 189 -29.89 -19.14 -7.01
CA HIS A 189 -28.48 -19.47 -7.28
C HIS A 189 -27.58 -19.20 -6.06
N ALA A 190 -27.81 -18.10 -5.35
CA ALA A 190 -27.05 -17.71 -4.17
C ALA A 190 -27.37 -18.63 -2.99
N ALA A 191 -28.64 -18.98 -2.79
CA ALA A 191 -29.10 -19.87 -1.75
C ALA A 191 -28.50 -21.29 -1.90
N GLU A 192 -28.50 -21.84 -3.13
CA GLU A 192 -27.90 -23.16 -3.41
C GLU A 192 -26.42 -23.24 -3.08
N ARG A 193 -25.68 -22.13 -3.25
CA ARG A 193 -24.23 -22.05 -2.98
C ARG A 193 -23.92 -21.57 -1.56
N GLY A 194 -24.93 -21.22 -0.78
CA GLY A 194 -24.77 -20.69 0.58
C GLY A 194 -23.96 -19.38 0.59
N ILE A 195 -24.13 -18.55 -0.43
CA ILE A 195 -23.57 -17.21 -0.56
C ILE A 195 -24.69 -16.20 -0.24
N PRO A 196 -24.43 -15.16 0.58
CA PRO A 196 -25.42 -14.13 0.85
C PRO A 196 -25.84 -13.39 -0.42
N THR A 197 -27.15 -13.37 -0.71
CA THR A 197 -27.72 -12.78 -1.93
C THR A 197 -27.32 -11.32 -2.13
N ARG A 198 -27.31 -10.53 -1.04
CA ARG A 198 -26.91 -9.11 -1.10
C ARG A 198 -25.45 -8.92 -1.50
N PHE A 199 -24.55 -9.71 -0.92
CA PHE A 199 -23.13 -9.68 -1.27
C PHE A 199 -22.92 -10.10 -2.73
N ALA A 200 -23.55 -11.20 -3.15
CA ALA A 200 -23.50 -11.65 -4.54
C ALA A 200 -24.01 -10.57 -5.51
N ALA A 201 -25.16 -9.96 -5.26
CA ALA A 201 -25.74 -8.95 -6.13
C ALA A 201 -24.83 -7.71 -6.28
N THR A 202 -24.27 -7.22 -5.18
CA THR A 202 -23.33 -6.08 -5.25
C THR A 202 -22.07 -6.43 -6.04
N LYS A 203 -21.53 -7.64 -5.90
CA LYS A 203 -20.37 -8.11 -6.67
C LYS A 203 -20.66 -8.25 -8.17
N LEU A 204 -21.88 -8.65 -8.52
CA LEU A 204 -22.31 -8.71 -9.92
C LEU A 204 -22.47 -7.30 -10.52
N VAL A 205 -22.97 -6.33 -9.74
CA VAL A 205 -22.97 -4.91 -10.16
C VAL A 205 -21.55 -4.40 -10.36
N GLU A 206 -20.58 -4.78 -9.51
CA GLU A 206 -19.15 -4.44 -9.70
C GLU A 206 -18.54 -5.10 -10.96
N GLY A 207 -19.18 -6.13 -11.51
CA GLY A 207 -18.64 -6.92 -12.63
C GLY A 207 -17.59 -7.95 -12.20
N ASP A 208 -17.69 -8.49 -10.98
CA ASP A 208 -16.79 -9.51 -10.46
C ASP A 208 -16.96 -10.84 -11.21
N ALA A 209 -16.07 -11.11 -12.17
CA ALA A 209 -16.07 -12.36 -12.94
C ALA A 209 -16.00 -13.64 -12.06
N PRO A 210 -15.19 -13.69 -10.98
CA PRO A 210 -15.18 -14.84 -10.09
C PRO A 210 -16.55 -15.14 -9.45
N MET A 211 -17.35 -14.12 -9.12
CA MET A 211 -18.70 -14.31 -8.57
C MET A 211 -19.67 -14.89 -9.59
N LEU A 212 -19.61 -14.45 -10.86
CA LEU A 212 -20.40 -15.02 -11.96
C LEU A 212 -20.13 -16.54 -12.10
N GLU A 213 -18.86 -16.92 -12.09
CA GLU A 213 -18.44 -18.33 -12.14
C GLU A 213 -18.88 -19.10 -10.89
N ALA A 214 -18.73 -18.51 -9.70
CA ALA A 214 -19.11 -19.17 -8.45
C ALA A 214 -20.61 -19.51 -8.39
N LEU A 215 -21.47 -18.63 -8.89
CA LEU A 215 -22.92 -18.78 -8.89
C LEU A 215 -23.47 -19.67 -10.03
N HIS A 216 -22.66 -19.97 -11.06
CA HIS A 216 -23.08 -20.77 -12.22
C HIS A 216 -24.36 -20.24 -12.89
N ILE A 217 -24.44 -18.91 -13.06
CA ILE A 217 -25.60 -18.22 -13.62
C ILE A 217 -25.78 -18.60 -15.10
N HIS A 218 -27.03 -18.79 -15.53
CA HIS A 218 -27.35 -19.09 -16.92
C HIS A 218 -27.04 -17.91 -17.85
N GLU A 219 -26.68 -18.17 -19.11
CA GLU A 219 -26.32 -17.11 -20.08
C GLU A 219 -27.41 -16.04 -20.25
N GLY A 220 -28.68 -16.44 -20.19
CA GLY A 220 -29.81 -15.50 -20.27
C GLY A 220 -29.85 -14.51 -19.11
N ASP A 221 -29.61 -14.97 -17.88
CA ASP A 221 -29.60 -14.11 -16.70
C ASP A 221 -28.38 -13.19 -16.67
N ILE A 222 -27.24 -13.65 -17.20
CA ILE A 222 -26.04 -12.80 -17.38
C ILE A 222 -26.36 -11.61 -18.30
N GLU A 223 -27.11 -11.83 -19.37
CA GLU A 223 -27.51 -10.77 -20.29
C GLU A 223 -28.47 -9.76 -19.63
N ILE A 224 -29.42 -10.24 -18.83
CA ILE A 224 -30.34 -9.39 -18.06
C ILE A 224 -29.57 -8.53 -17.04
N ILE A 225 -28.67 -9.15 -16.28
CA ILE A 225 -27.83 -8.45 -15.28
C ILE A 225 -27.01 -7.34 -15.95
N ARG A 226 -26.40 -7.64 -17.11
CA ARG A 226 -25.64 -6.66 -17.88
C ARG A 226 -26.52 -5.47 -18.29
N HIS A 227 -27.74 -5.73 -18.77
CA HIS A 227 -28.66 -4.66 -19.15
C HIS A 227 -29.08 -3.78 -17.96
N ILE A 228 -29.35 -4.39 -16.81
CA ILE A 228 -29.65 -3.67 -15.56
C ILE A 228 -28.50 -2.74 -15.16
N VAL A 229 -27.25 -3.21 -15.28
CA VAL A 229 -26.07 -2.39 -14.95
C VAL A 229 -25.87 -1.27 -15.98
N GLU A 230 -26.08 -1.53 -17.26
CA GLU A 230 -25.99 -0.51 -18.33
C GLU A 230 -27.06 0.60 -18.16
N ASP A 231 -28.28 0.24 -17.78
CA ASP A 231 -29.36 1.19 -17.48
C ASP A 231 -28.99 2.07 -16.28
N MET A 232 -28.42 1.47 -15.23
CA MET A 232 -27.94 2.19 -14.05
C MET A 232 -26.79 3.16 -14.41
N GLU A 233 -25.80 2.71 -15.19
CA GLU A 233 -24.67 3.54 -15.64
C GLU A 233 -25.18 4.71 -16.51
N THR A 234 -26.14 4.46 -17.39
CA THR A 234 -26.74 5.48 -18.27
C THR A 234 -27.52 6.52 -17.46
N ALA A 235 -28.29 6.09 -16.46
CA ALA A 235 -29.09 7.00 -15.64
C ALA A 235 -28.24 7.88 -14.71
N LEU A 236 -27.10 7.38 -14.24
CA LEU A 236 -26.18 8.10 -13.34
C LEU A 236 -25.09 8.89 -14.06
N GLY A 237 -24.75 8.52 -15.31
CA GLY A 237 -23.65 9.12 -16.06
C GLY A 237 -22.26 8.79 -15.49
N THR A 238 -22.17 7.75 -14.66
CA THR A 238 -20.95 7.28 -13.98
C THR A 238 -20.79 5.78 -14.20
N ASP A 239 -19.56 5.26 -14.18
CA ASP A 239 -19.33 3.82 -14.25
C ASP A 239 -19.79 3.08 -12.97
N ARG A 240 -20.01 1.76 -13.08
CA ARG A 240 -20.50 0.90 -11.99
C ARG A 240 -19.65 0.94 -10.70
N GLU A 241 -18.32 1.02 -10.81
CA GLU A 241 -17.43 1.02 -9.65
C GLU A 241 -17.58 2.35 -8.89
N ALA A 242 -17.60 3.46 -9.63
CA ALA A 242 -17.84 4.79 -9.08
C ALA A 242 -19.23 4.91 -8.45
N ALA A 243 -20.29 4.44 -9.13
CA ALA A 243 -21.66 4.51 -8.63
C ALA A 243 -21.85 3.78 -7.29
N LEU A 244 -21.26 2.59 -7.14
CA LEU A 244 -21.30 1.82 -5.89
C LEU A 244 -20.45 2.47 -4.79
N ALA A 245 -19.27 2.99 -5.14
CA ALA A 245 -18.42 3.69 -4.19
C ALA A 245 -19.12 4.94 -3.65
N ASP A 246 -19.70 5.77 -4.53
CA ASP A 246 -20.43 6.98 -4.18
C ASP A 246 -21.61 6.67 -3.27
N MET A 247 -22.41 5.65 -3.60
CA MET A 247 -23.52 5.21 -2.76
C MET A 247 -23.08 4.81 -1.34
N ARG A 248 -21.98 4.06 -1.22
CA ARG A 248 -21.41 3.66 0.09
C ARG A 248 -20.88 4.88 0.85
N TYR A 249 -20.12 5.76 0.21
CA TYR A 249 -19.58 6.97 0.85
C TYR A 249 -20.67 7.95 1.26
N ASP A 250 -21.75 8.07 0.50
CA ASP A 250 -22.87 8.95 0.81
C ASP A 250 -23.66 8.45 2.03
N TYR A 251 -23.82 7.13 2.17
CA TYR A 251 -24.35 6.52 3.41
C TYR A 251 -23.43 6.77 4.61
N ILE A 252 -22.13 6.52 4.44
CA ILE A 252 -21.11 6.71 5.49
C ILE A 252 -21.05 8.17 5.95
N GLY A 253 -21.07 9.13 5.02
CA GLY A 253 -21.05 10.55 5.34
C GLY A 253 -22.27 10.96 6.17
N ARG A 254 -23.47 10.49 5.80
CA ARG A 254 -24.70 10.72 6.58
C ARG A 254 -24.66 10.06 7.96
N LEU A 255 -24.06 8.88 8.07
CA LEU A 255 -23.88 8.18 9.34
C LEU A 255 -22.92 8.94 10.26
N CYS A 256 -21.72 9.27 9.76
CA CYS A 256 -20.70 9.97 10.52
C CYS A 256 -21.15 11.38 10.91
N ALA A 257 -21.89 12.09 10.06
CA ALA A 257 -22.45 13.40 10.42
C ALA A 257 -23.38 13.35 11.64
N LYS A 258 -24.03 12.20 11.90
CA LYS A 258 -24.93 12.01 13.05
C LYS A 258 -24.21 11.47 14.30
N THR A 259 -23.15 10.69 14.12
CA THR A 259 -22.55 9.90 15.22
C THR A 259 -21.15 10.35 15.62
N VAL A 260 -20.46 11.13 14.77
CA VAL A 260 -19.06 11.53 14.97
C VAL A 260 -18.98 13.03 15.14
N HIS A 261 -18.64 13.45 16.35
CA HIS A 261 -18.31 14.84 16.65
C HIS A 261 -16.82 15.04 16.42
N ARG A 262 -16.48 15.61 15.26
CA ARG A 262 -15.10 15.93 14.92
C ARG A 262 -14.64 17.13 15.74
N PRO A 263 -13.41 17.10 16.29
CA PRO A 263 -12.82 18.27 16.87
C PRO A 263 -12.52 19.34 15.83
N ARG A 264 -12.30 20.58 16.29
CA ARG A 264 -11.59 21.60 15.48
C ARG A 264 -10.19 21.07 15.14
N GLU A 265 -9.73 21.28 13.91
CA GLU A 265 -8.39 20.88 13.43
C GLU A 265 -7.33 21.10 14.51
N THR A 266 -6.56 20.05 14.83
CA THR A 266 -5.42 20.21 15.72
C THR A 266 -4.39 21.15 15.08
N ARG A 267 -3.58 21.84 15.88
CA ARG A 267 -2.55 22.77 15.35
C ARG A 267 -1.59 22.10 14.37
N GLU A 268 -1.35 20.80 14.54
CA GLU A 268 -0.51 19.99 13.66
C GLU A 268 -1.19 19.70 12.31
N GLN A 269 -2.47 19.34 12.32
CA GLN A 269 -3.27 19.18 11.09
C GLN A 269 -3.34 20.49 10.30
N ALA A 270 -3.60 21.62 10.98
CA ALA A 270 -3.63 22.94 10.35
C ALA A 270 -2.26 23.36 9.79
N ARG A 271 -1.14 22.93 10.41
CA ARG A 271 0.21 23.13 9.86
C ARG A 271 0.45 22.24 8.64
N SER A 272 0.08 20.96 8.70
CA SER A 272 0.20 20.03 7.56
C SER A 272 -0.58 20.55 6.36
N HIS A 273 -1.84 20.95 6.54
CA HIS A 273 -2.67 21.49 5.46
C HIS A 273 -2.05 22.73 4.79
N LYS A 274 -1.42 23.62 5.57
CA LYS A 274 -0.71 24.79 5.01
C LYS A 274 0.52 24.40 4.20
N ILE A 275 1.29 23.42 4.67
CA ILE A 275 2.47 22.92 3.97
C ILE A 275 2.05 22.19 2.69
N ASP A 276 1.01 21.35 2.79
CA ASP A 276 0.45 20.59 1.68
C ASP A 276 -0.11 21.51 0.60
N ALA A 277 -0.74 22.63 0.96
CA ALA A 277 -1.22 23.62 0.00
C ALA A 277 -0.13 24.16 -0.93
N VAL A 278 1.13 24.19 -0.48
CA VAL A 278 2.29 24.61 -1.29
C VAL A 278 2.93 23.41 -1.99
N LEU A 279 3.22 22.33 -1.25
CA LEU A 279 3.99 21.19 -1.75
C LEU A 279 3.21 20.29 -2.72
N THR A 280 1.88 20.28 -2.62
CA THR A 280 1.00 19.47 -3.49
C THR A 280 0.30 20.32 -4.56
N HIS A 281 0.61 21.61 -4.65
CA HIS A 281 0.02 22.48 -5.66
C HIS A 281 0.36 21.99 -7.07
N ARG A 282 -0.65 21.90 -7.95
CA ARG A 282 -0.55 21.34 -9.31
C ARG A 282 0.64 21.86 -10.14
N ILE A 283 1.04 23.12 -9.93
CA ILE A 283 2.14 23.76 -10.68
C ILE A 283 3.46 23.79 -9.88
N PHE A 284 3.40 23.98 -8.56
CA PHE A 284 4.61 24.17 -7.74
C PHE A 284 5.17 22.85 -7.22
N ALA A 285 4.38 21.77 -7.19
CA ALA A 285 4.82 20.48 -6.66
C ALA A 285 6.01 19.90 -7.43
N ILE A 286 5.99 19.92 -8.77
CA ILE A 286 7.07 19.37 -9.60
C ILE A 286 8.37 20.19 -9.47
N PRO A 287 8.36 21.54 -9.59
CA PRO A 287 9.56 22.35 -9.35
C PRO A 287 10.15 22.21 -7.95
N ILE A 288 9.31 22.20 -6.91
CA ILE A 288 9.77 22.05 -5.53
C ILE A 288 10.41 20.66 -5.34
N PHE A 289 9.75 19.62 -5.84
CA PHE A 289 10.28 18.25 -5.82
C PHE A 289 11.64 18.18 -6.51
N LEU A 290 11.76 18.75 -7.72
CA LEU A 290 13.02 18.78 -8.46
C LEU A 290 14.10 19.55 -7.68
N GLY A 291 13.75 20.66 -7.02
CA GLY A 291 14.66 21.42 -6.17
C GLY A 291 15.16 20.65 -4.95
N ILE A 292 14.26 19.92 -4.27
CA ILE A 292 14.62 19.04 -3.13
C ILE A 292 15.54 17.92 -3.62
N MET A 293 15.18 17.25 -4.72
CA MET A 293 15.99 16.17 -5.29
C MET A 293 17.35 16.66 -5.78
N LEU A 294 17.42 17.84 -6.40
CA LEU A 294 18.68 18.47 -6.77
C LEU A 294 19.54 18.72 -5.54
N THR A 295 18.94 19.20 -4.45
CA THR A 295 19.66 19.44 -3.19
C THR A 295 20.19 18.14 -2.60
N VAL A 296 19.37 17.08 -2.54
CA VAL A 296 19.78 15.76 -2.06
C VAL A 296 20.92 15.19 -2.90
N PHE A 297 20.80 15.24 -4.23
CA PHE A 297 21.85 14.74 -5.12
C PHE A 297 23.11 15.59 -5.06
N TRP A 298 23.00 16.91 -4.93
CA TRP A 298 24.15 17.78 -4.76
C TRP A 298 24.88 17.50 -3.45
N LEU A 299 24.15 17.38 -2.33
CA LEU A 299 24.73 17.01 -1.03
C LEU A 299 25.36 15.61 -1.07
N THR A 300 24.72 14.66 -1.73
CA THR A 300 25.21 13.26 -1.82
C THR A 300 26.44 13.15 -2.72
N PHE A 301 26.39 13.66 -3.95
CA PHE A 301 27.42 13.40 -4.95
C PHE A 301 28.52 14.47 -5.02
N SER A 302 28.28 15.68 -4.51
CA SER A 302 29.28 16.76 -4.60
C SER A 302 29.90 17.12 -3.26
N VAL A 303 29.11 17.10 -2.17
CA VAL A 303 29.56 17.65 -0.88
C VAL A 303 29.89 16.54 0.10
N ILE A 304 28.89 15.87 0.67
CA ILE A 304 29.04 14.95 1.79
C ILE A 304 29.54 13.58 1.31
N GLY A 305 28.85 12.97 0.35
CA GLY A 305 29.23 11.63 -0.08
C GLY A 305 30.57 11.60 -0.81
N ASN A 306 30.89 12.62 -1.62
CA ASN A 306 32.20 12.70 -2.27
C ASN A 306 33.34 12.93 -1.27
N THR A 307 33.18 13.85 -0.31
CA THR A 307 34.23 14.08 0.70
C THR A 307 34.47 12.83 1.56
N LEU A 308 33.42 12.12 1.96
CA LEU A 308 33.55 10.86 2.69
C LEU A 308 34.19 9.76 1.83
N SER A 309 33.84 9.68 0.55
CA SER A 309 34.46 8.77 -0.42
C SER A 309 35.95 9.04 -0.57
N ASP A 310 36.34 10.30 -0.74
CA ASP A 310 37.74 10.71 -0.91
C ASP A 310 38.56 10.39 0.35
N TRP A 311 38.01 10.63 1.54
CA TRP A 311 38.66 10.28 2.81
C TRP A 311 38.85 8.77 2.97
N LEU A 312 37.82 7.98 2.61
CA LEU A 312 37.93 6.53 2.63
C LEU A 312 38.95 6.04 1.58
N GLY A 313 38.95 6.65 0.39
CA GLY A 313 39.92 6.39 -0.67
C GLY A 313 41.36 6.60 -0.20
N LEU A 314 41.65 7.72 0.45
CA LEU A 314 42.98 7.99 1.03
C LEU A 314 43.39 6.92 2.06
N GLY A 315 42.45 6.44 2.87
CA GLY A 315 42.70 5.35 3.83
C GLY A 315 42.99 4.01 3.15
N ILE A 316 42.25 3.70 2.08
CA ILE A 316 42.46 2.51 1.25
C ILE A 316 43.82 2.60 0.56
N ASP A 317 44.15 3.72 -0.07
CA ASP A 317 45.43 3.93 -0.76
C ASP A 317 46.61 3.83 0.21
N ALA A 318 46.47 4.35 1.44
CA ALA A 318 47.48 4.20 2.48
C ALA A 318 47.68 2.73 2.89
N LEU A 319 46.59 1.94 2.98
CA LEU A 319 46.66 0.51 3.25
C LEU A 319 47.30 -0.26 2.09
N ILE A 320 46.93 0.06 0.85
CA ILE A 320 47.52 -0.52 -0.36
C ILE A 320 49.02 -0.24 -0.39
N ALA A 321 49.43 1.01 -0.14
CA ALA A 321 50.85 1.39 -0.08
C ALA A 321 51.62 0.68 1.05
N LEU A 322 50.97 0.40 2.18
CA LEU A 322 51.58 -0.37 3.27
C LEU A 322 51.80 -1.84 2.88
N VAL A 323 50.80 -2.45 2.24
CA VAL A 323 50.87 -3.84 1.76
C VAL A 323 51.90 -3.96 0.64
N ASP A 324 51.94 -3.00 -0.29
CA ASP A 324 52.93 -2.90 -1.37
C ASP A 324 54.37 -2.88 -0.83
N ARG A 325 54.67 -2.02 0.15
CA ARG A 325 55.98 -2.00 0.81
C ARG A 325 56.32 -3.31 1.51
N GLY A 326 55.34 -3.94 2.16
CA GLY A 326 55.52 -5.23 2.83
C GLY A 326 55.81 -6.39 1.86
N LEU A 327 55.09 -6.45 0.74
CA LEU A 327 55.28 -7.45 -0.31
C LEU A 327 56.61 -7.24 -1.05
N THR A 328 57.00 -5.99 -1.28
CA THR A 328 58.29 -5.63 -1.88
C THR A 328 59.46 -6.02 -0.96
N ALA A 329 59.34 -5.80 0.35
CA ALA A 329 60.35 -6.22 1.32
C ALA A 329 60.49 -7.75 1.41
N ALA A 330 59.41 -8.50 1.15
CA ALA A 330 59.40 -9.96 1.13
C ALA A 330 59.93 -10.58 -0.19
N SER A 331 60.33 -9.77 -1.18
CA SER A 331 60.83 -10.22 -2.50
C SER A 331 59.90 -11.22 -3.22
N ILE A 332 58.58 -10.98 -3.16
CA ILE A 332 57.59 -11.85 -3.81
C ILE A 332 57.62 -11.68 -5.34
N ASN A 333 57.24 -12.73 -6.07
CA ASN A 333 57.18 -12.73 -7.53
C ASN A 333 56.36 -11.54 -8.08
N PRO A 334 56.88 -10.78 -9.07
CA PRO A 334 56.21 -9.60 -9.65
C PRO A 334 54.77 -9.83 -10.13
N VAL A 335 54.46 -11.03 -10.62
CA VAL A 335 53.11 -11.36 -11.12
C VAL A 335 52.10 -11.50 -9.98
N ILE A 336 52.53 -12.12 -8.86
CA ILE A 336 51.68 -12.26 -7.68
C ILE A 336 51.51 -10.91 -6.99
N HIS A 337 52.58 -10.11 -6.96
CA HIS A 337 52.56 -8.76 -6.42
C HIS A 337 51.53 -7.87 -7.12
N SER A 338 51.62 -7.76 -8.46
CA SER A 338 50.67 -6.97 -9.27
C SER A 338 49.23 -7.51 -9.18
N LEU A 339 49.03 -8.83 -9.14
CA LEU A 339 47.70 -9.41 -8.96
C LEU A 339 47.05 -9.02 -7.63
N ILE A 340 47.82 -8.96 -6.55
CA ILE A 340 47.31 -8.62 -5.21
C ILE A 340 47.09 -7.11 -5.09
N VAL A 341 48.07 -6.30 -5.48
CA VAL A 341 48.04 -4.84 -5.30
C VAL A 341 47.12 -4.19 -6.34
N ASP A 342 47.41 -4.37 -7.63
CA ASP A 342 46.68 -3.72 -8.73
C ASP A 342 45.37 -4.44 -9.09
N GLY A 343 45.31 -5.76 -8.87
CA GLY A 343 44.13 -6.56 -9.16
C GLY A 343 43.13 -6.55 -8.01
N ALA A 344 43.47 -7.24 -6.92
CA ALA A 344 42.53 -7.49 -5.82
C ALA A 344 42.29 -6.24 -4.96
N LEU A 345 43.35 -5.62 -4.43
CA LEU A 345 43.22 -4.53 -3.47
C LEU A 345 42.73 -3.23 -4.12
N ALA A 346 43.28 -2.83 -5.27
CA ALA A 346 42.77 -1.68 -5.99
C ALA A 346 41.33 -1.90 -6.50
N GLY A 347 41.00 -3.11 -6.97
CA GLY A 347 39.64 -3.47 -7.38
C GLY A 347 38.64 -3.36 -6.22
N VAL A 348 38.91 -4.02 -5.10
CA VAL A 348 38.07 -3.96 -3.88
C VAL A 348 38.01 -2.53 -3.33
N GLY A 349 39.13 -1.81 -3.35
CA GLY A 349 39.22 -0.42 -2.93
C GLY A 349 38.31 0.51 -3.74
N SER A 350 38.28 0.33 -5.06
CA SER A 350 37.40 1.10 -5.95
C SER A 350 35.91 0.86 -5.70
N VAL A 351 35.53 -0.33 -5.22
CA VAL A 351 34.13 -0.64 -4.88
C VAL A 351 33.79 -0.06 -3.50
N LEU A 352 34.70 -0.18 -2.53
CA LEU A 352 34.52 0.33 -1.18
C LEU A 352 34.40 1.86 -1.13
N SER A 353 35.10 2.59 -2.01
CA SER A 353 34.99 4.05 -2.08
C SER A 353 33.59 4.54 -2.48
N PHE A 354 32.77 3.73 -3.17
CA PHE A 354 31.37 4.10 -3.45
C PHE A 354 30.42 3.94 -2.27
N LEU A 355 30.81 3.18 -1.23
CA LEU A 355 29.92 2.86 -0.10
C LEU A 355 29.44 4.12 0.65
N PRO A 356 30.29 5.12 0.98
CA PRO A 356 29.85 6.33 1.67
C PRO A 356 28.83 7.14 0.88
N ILE A 357 28.97 7.19 -0.45
CA ILE A 357 28.02 7.89 -1.33
C ILE A 357 26.65 7.21 -1.24
N ILE A 358 26.62 5.88 -1.29
CA ILE A 358 25.38 5.10 -1.17
C ILE A 358 24.75 5.34 0.21
N VAL A 359 25.50 5.21 1.30
CA VAL A 359 25.00 5.42 2.66
C VAL A 359 24.43 6.83 2.84
N THR A 360 25.11 7.85 2.33
CA THR A 360 24.65 9.25 2.38
C THR A 360 23.36 9.45 1.61
N LEU A 361 23.25 8.86 0.41
CA LEU A 361 22.02 8.92 -0.39
C LEU A 361 20.84 8.31 0.37
N PHE A 362 21.04 7.12 0.93
CA PHE A 362 20.01 6.43 1.70
C PHE A 362 19.59 7.16 2.95
N PHE A 363 20.54 7.79 3.65
CA PHE A 363 20.24 8.64 4.80
C PHE A 363 19.27 9.77 4.41
N PHE A 364 19.54 10.50 3.33
CA PHE A 364 18.63 11.56 2.87
C PHE A 364 17.29 11.03 2.34
N LEU A 365 17.29 9.87 1.66
CA LEU A 365 16.05 9.25 1.22
C LEU A 365 15.19 8.80 2.42
N SER A 366 15.80 8.21 3.46
CA SER A 366 15.12 7.86 4.71
C SER A 366 14.52 9.10 5.36
N LEU A 367 15.26 10.21 5.44
CA LEU A 367 14.74 11.47 5.98
C LEU A 367 13.50 11.98 5.23
N LEU A 368 13.49 11.86 3.89
CA LEU A 368 12.33 12.22 3.07
C LEU A 368 11.16 11.25 3.24
N GLU A 369 11.43 9.98 3.51
CA GLU A 369 10.43 8.95 3.79
C GLU A 369 9.80 9.17 5.18
N ASP A 370 10.62 9.35 6.22
CA ASP A 370 10.19 9.55 7.61
C ASP A 370 9.44 10.86 7.81
N SER A 371 9.78 11.91 7.04
CA SER A 371 9.00 13.16 7.02
C SER A 371 7.61 13.01 6.36
N GLY A 372 7.34 11.90 5.68
CA GLY A 372 6.13 11.66 4.91
C GLY A 372 6.07 12.44 3.59
N TYR A 373 7.15 13.08 3.15
CA TYR A 373 7.18 13.81 1.87
C TYR A 373 7.04 12.85 0.68
N MET A 374 7.62 11.64 0.77
CA MET A 374 7.53 10.62 -0.29
C MET A 374 6.09 10.23 -0.63
N ALA A 375 5.18 10.18 0.35
CA ALA A 375 3.76 9.90 0.12
C ALA A 375 3.08 10.98 -0.74
N ARG A 376 3.41 12.25 -0.49
CA ARG A 376 2.86 13.41 -1.22
C ARG A 376 3.38 13.48 -2.65
N VAL A 377 4.67 13.20 -2.84
CA VAL A 377 5.28 13.11 -4.16
C VAL A 377 4.63 11.99 -4.97
N ALA A 378 4.43 10.81 -4.38
CA ALA A 378 3.73 9.71 -5.03
C ALA A 378 2.31 10.11 -5.47
N PHE A 379 1.57 10.85 -4.64
CA PHE A 379 0.25 11.41 -4.99
C PHE A 379 0.32 12.37 -6.18
N VAL A 380 1.25 13.32 -6.18
CA VAL A 380 1.43 14.28 -7.29
C VAL A 380 1.81 13.55 -8.60
N MET A 381 2.64 12.52 -8.50
CA MET A 381 3.13 11.77 -9.65
C MET A 381 2.11 10.73 -10.17
N ASP A 382 1.10 10.36 -9.38
CA ASP A 382 0.08 9.39 -9.77
C ASP A 382 -0.63 9.80 -11.07
N GLN A 383 -0.98 11.08 -11.22
CA GLN A 383 -1.66 11.57 -12.43
C GLN A 383 -0.81 11.38 -13.70
N LEU A 384 0.52 11.50 -13.59
CA LEU A 384 1.43 11.33 -14.73
C LEU A 384 1.69 9.85 -15.01
N LEU A 385 1.95 9.06 -13.97
CA LEU A 385 2.26 7.63 -14.09
C LEU A 385 1.06 6.80 -14.52
N ARG A 386 -0.16 7.18 -14.12
CA ARG A 386 -1.38 6.49 -14.53
C ARG A 386 -1.61 6.57 -16.04
N LYS A 387 -1.19 7.66 -16.70
CA LYS A 387 -1.22 7.78 -18.17
C LYS A 387 -0.32 6.75 -18.87
N ILE A 388 0.70 6.27 -18.16
CA ILE A 388 1.70 5.31 -18.64
C ILE A 388 1.36 3.89 -18.10
N GLY A 389 0.28 3.74 -17.34
CA GLY A 389 -0.21 2.47 -16.82
C GLY A 389 0.37 2.05 -15.47
N LEU A 390 1.08 2.94 -14.76
CA LEU A 390 1.70 2.69 -13.44
C LEU A 390 0.93 3.41 -12.32
N SER A 391 1.03 2.92 -11.08
CA SER A 391 0.56 3.64 -9.90
C SER A 391 1.58 4.69 -9.44
N GLY A 392 1.09 5.74 -8.77
CA GLY A 392 1.94 6.77 -8.14
C GLY A 392 2.96 6.20 -7.16
N ARG A 393 2.69 5.04 -6.54
CA ARG A 393 3.64 4.34 -5.66
C ARG A 393 4.90 3.89 -6.37
N SER A 394 4.82 3.54 -7.66
CA SER A 394 5.97 3.14 -8.48
C SER A 394 7.00 4.26 -8.66
N PHE A 395 6.60 5.51 -8.44
CA PHE A 395 7.51 6.65 -8.55
C PHE A 395 8.68 6.56 -7.58
N VAL A 396 8.44 6.14 -6.33
CA VAL A 396 9.47 6.14 -5.28
C VAL A 396 10.60 5.17 -5.63
N PRO A 397 10.36 3.88 -5.97
CA PRO A 397 11.41 3.00 -6.46
C PRO A 397 12.11 3.53 -7.73
N MET A 398 11.38 4.10 -8.70
CA MET A 398 11.98 4.65 -9.92
C MET A 398 12.93 5.82 -9.62
N LEU A 399 12.57 6.67 -8.67
CA LEU A 399 13.39 7.77 -8.20
C LEU A 399 14.69 7.28 -7.56
N ILE A 400 14.60 6.27 -6.68
CA ILE A 400 15.76 5.59 -6.09
C ILE A 400 16.65 5.00 -7.20
N GLY A 401 16.06 4.58 -8.32
CA GLY A 401 16.75 4.03 -9.49
C GLY A 401 17.75 5.00 -10.14
N PHE A 402 17.52 6.31 -10.04
CA PHE A 402 18.50 7.33 -10.47
C PHE A 402 19.73 7.38 -9.55
N GLY A 403 19.63 6.88 -8.32
CA GLY A 403 20.76 6.70 -7.43
C GLY A 403 21.44 5.35 -7.64
N CYS A 404 20.70 4.26 -7.43
CA CYS A 404 21.19 2.90 -7.62
C CYS A 404 20.05 1.93 -7.96
N SER A 405 20.26 1.09 -8.97
CA SER A 405 19.23 0.15 -9.44
C SER A 405 18.96 -0.99 -8.46
N VAL A 406 19.96 -1.46 -7.70
CA VAL A 406 19.80 -2.57 -6.74
C VAL A 406 18.75 -2.25 -5.67
N PRO A 407 18.87 -1.16 -4.90
CA PRO A 407 17.89 -0.85 -3.87
C PRO A 407 16.57 -0.33 -4.43
N ALA A 408 16.57 0.27 -5.61
CA ALA A 408 15.35 0.60 -6.32
C ALA A 408 14.53 -0.66 -6.62
N ILE A 409 15.16 -1.72 -7.15
CA ILE A 409 14.51 -3.01 -7.38
C ILE A 409 14.01 -3.60 -6.06
N MET A 410 14.80 -3.55 -4.98
CA MET A 410 14.37 -4.05 -3.67
C MET A 410 13.18 -3.26 -3.11
N ALA A 411 13.14 -1.94 -3.31
CA ALA A 411 12.05 -1.08 -2.85
C ALA A 411 10.72 -1.40 -3.55
N THR A 412 10.73 -1.97 -4.76
CA THR A 412 9.49 -2.38 -5.45
C THR A 412 8.69 -3.44 -4.70
N ARG A 413 9.27 -4.13 -3.71
CA ARG A 413 8.56 -5.10 -2.85
C ARG A 413 7.40 -4.48 -2.05
N THR A 414 7.41 -3.16 -1.83
CA THR A 414 6.35 -2.44 -1.11
C THR A 414 5.14 -2.12 -2.00
N LEU A 415 5.23 -2.40 -3.31
CA LEU A 415 4.12 -2.20 -4.24
C LEU A 415 3.08 -3.33 -4.08
N PRO A 416 1.80 -3.00 -3.82
CA PRO A 416 0.77 -4.01 -3.54
C PRO A 416 0.40 -4.83 -4.79
N GLY A 417 0.50 -4.23 -5.97
CA GLY A 417 0.21 -4.90 -7.24
C GLY A 417 1.42 -5.63 -7.80
N GLU A 418 1.29 -6.93 -8.09
CA GLU A 418 2.36 -7.70 -8.73
C GLU A 418 2.74 -7.15 -10.10
N ARG A 419 1.75 -6.67 -10.85
CA ARG A 419 1.93 -5.96 -12.13
C ARG A 419 2.83 -4.73 -11.96
N ASP A 420 2.45 -3.83 -11.05
CA ASP A 420 3.18 -2.59 -10.80
C ASP A 420 4.61 -2.88 -10.37
N ARG A 421 4.81 -3.89 -9.52
CA ARG A 421 6.13 -4.37 -9.10
C ARG A 421 6.98 -4.81 -10.30
N LYS A 422 6.48 -5.73 -11.12
CA LYS A 422 7.21 -6.27 -12.28
C LYS A 422 7.53 -5.17 -13.30
N MET A 423 6.57 -4.30 -13.61
CA MET A 423 6.82 -3.19 -14.53
C MET A 423 7.86 -2.23 -13.97
N THR A 424 7.77 -1.85 -12.70
CA THR A 424 8.74 -0.94 -12.07
C THR A 424 10.17 -1.53 -12.10
N ILE A 425 10.32 -2.83 -11.84
CA ILE A 425 11.61 -3.54 -11.95
C ILE A 425 12.16 -3.45 -13.37
N MET A 426 11.34 -3.69 -14.39
CA MET A 426 11.77 -3.63 -15.81
C MET A 426 12.14 -2.22 -16.27
N LEU A 427 11.56 -1.19 -15.66
CA LEU A 427 11.81 0.21 -16.01
C LEU A 427 13.01 0.82 -15.28
N THR A 428 13.36 0.30 -14.11
CA THR A 428 14.47 0.77 -13.28
C THR A 428 15.82 0.85 -14.04
N PRO A 429 16.19 -0.12 -14.92
CA PRO A 429 17.43 -0.04 -15.68
C PRO A 429 17.55 1.17 -16.62
N PHE A 430 16.43 1.78 -17.03
CA PHE A 430 16.44 2.99 -17.85
C PHE A 430 16.74 4.27 -17.05
N MET A 431 16.71 4.19 -15.72
CA MET A 431 17.15 5.28 -14.86
C MET A 431 18.67 5.29 -14.82
N SER A 432 19.26 6.41 -15.26
CA SER A 432 20.71 6.54 -15.40
C SER A 432 21.34 6.94 -14.07
N CYS A 433 21.95 5.97 -13.39
CA CYS A 433 22.64 6.17 -12.12
C CYS A 433 24.03 6.82 -12.29
N SER A 434 24.58 7.31 -11.19
CA SER A 434 25.92 7.91 -11.13
C SER A 434 27.01 6.96 -11.64
N ALA A 435 26.87 5.65 -11.44
CA ALA A 435 27.82 4.66 -11.94
C ALA A 435 27.84 4.54 -13.49
N LYS A 436 26.80 5.00 -14.19
CA LYS A 436 26.79 5.07 -15.66
C LYS A 436 27.46 6.34 -16.19
N LEU A 437 27.58 7.39 -15.36
CA LEU A 437 28.18 8.66 -15.76
C LEU A 437 29.63 8.50 -16.26
N PRO A 438 30.54 7.77 -15.59
CA PRO A 438 31.91 7.58 -16.09
C PRO A 438 31.93 6.88 -17.45
N ILE A 439 31.07 5.88 -17.65
CA ILE A 439 30.96 5.16 -18.92
C ILE A 439 30.50 6.14 -20.02
N TYR A 440 29.42 6.89 -19.76
CA TYR A 440 28.95 7.92 -20.70
C TYR A 440 30.02 8.99 -20.96
N ALA A 441 30.76 9.42 -19.93
CA ALA A 441 31.83 10.39 -20.06
C ALA A 441 32.97 9.88 -20.96
N VAL A 442 33.40 8.62 -20.79
CA VAL A 442 34.43 8.01 -21.64
C VAL A 442 33.96 7.92 -23.10
N PHE A 443 32.75 7.41 -23.34
CA PHE A 443 32.22 7.29 -24.70
C PHE A 443 31.95 8.65 -25.36
N THR A 444 31.44 9.63 -24.61
CA THR A 444 31.22 10.98 -25.13
C THR A 444 32.53 11.70 -25.43
N ALA A 445 33.55 11.55 -24.58
CA ALA A 445 34.89 12.10 -24.83
C ALA A 445 35.58 11.45 -26.03
N ALA A 446 35.42 10.14 -26.21
CA ALA A 446 36.04 9.39 -27.31
C ALA A 446 35.38 9.68 -28.67
N PHE A 447 34.05 9.68 -28.75
CA PHE A 447 33.32 9.75 -30.02
C PHE A 447 32.77 11.14 -30.36
N PHE A 448 32.51 12.00 -29.36
CA PHE A 448 31.84 13.30 -29.54
C PHE A 448 32.53 14.45 -28.79
N PRO A 449 33.84 14.69 -29.00
CA PRO A 449 34.64 15.61 -28.19
C PRO A 449 34.15 17.07 -28.23
N ARG A 450 33.47 17.50 -29.30
CA ARG A 450 32.92 18.86 -29.43
C ARG A 450 31.49 19.03 -28.88
N HIS A 451 30.74 17.94 -28.69
CA HIS A 451 29.31 17.99 -28.34
C HIS A 451 28.97 17.09 -27.13
N GLY A 452 29.95 16.74 -26.29
CA GLY A 452 29.79 15.79 -25.19
C GLY A 452 28.61 16.12 -24.27
N ALA A 453 28.40 17.38 -23.91
CA ALA A 453 27.28 17.81 -23.07
C ALA A 453 25.90 17.54 -23.70
N LEU A 454 25.74 17.80 -25.00
CA LEU A 454 24.49 17.53 -25.73
C LEU A 454 24.23 16.02 -25.84
N VAL A 455 25.27 15.22 -26.09
CA VAL A 455 25.15 13.76 -26.13
C VAL A 455 24.81 13.20 -24.76
N MET A 456 25.41 13.74 -23.68
CA MET A 456 25.08 13.36 -22.30
C MET A 456 23.61 13.65 -21.99
N PHE A 457 23.13 14.85 -22.35
CA PHE A 457 21.72 15.23 -22.20
C PHE A 457 20.80 14.30 -23.01
N ALA A 458 21.17 13.99 -24.25
CA ALA A 458 20.41 13.07 -25.11
C ALA A 458 20.37 11.64 -24.57
N LEU A 459 21.46 11.14 -23.96
CA LEU A 459 21.48 9.82 -23.33
C LEU A 459 20.58 9.76 -22.09
N TYR A 460 20.61 10.80 -21.25
CA TYR A 460 19.74 10.89 -20.07
C TYR A 460 18.27 11.03 -20.46
N GLY A 461 17.94 11.97 -21.34
CA GLY A 461 16.59 12.16 -21.85
C GLY A 461 16.08 10.95 -22.63
N GLY A 462 16.95 10.32 -23.41
CA GLY A 462 16.69 9.09 -24.15
C GLY A 462 16.39 7.91 -23.22
N GLY A 463 17.11 7.78 -22.09
CA GLY A 463 16.80 6.78 -21.07
C GLY A 463 15.38 6.95 -20.51
N VAL A 464 15.01 8.18 -20.12
CA VAL A 464 13.65 8.48 -19.65
C VAL A 464 12.60 8.20 -20.73
N LEU A 465 12.87 8.60 -21.98
CA LEU A 465 11.98 8.35 -23.10
C LEU A 465 11.78 6.85 -23.34
N MET A 466 12.86 6.07 -23.33
CA MET A 466 12.80 4.62 -23.47
C MET A 466 12.05 3.97 -22.33
N ALA A 467 12.19 4.46 -21.09
CA ALA A 467 11.37 3.99 -19.96
C ALA A 467 9.87 4.21 -20.24
N ILE A 468 9.49 5.40 -20.72
CA ILE A 468 8.09 5.71 -21.05
C ILE A 468 7.56 4.80 -22.17
N LEU A 469 8.34 4.61 -23.24
CA LEU A 469 7.97 3.76 -24.37
C LEU A 469 7.83 2.29 -23.94
N SER A 470 8.81 1.76 -23.21
CA SER A 470 8.77 0.40 -22.68
C SER A 470 7.57 0.20 -21.76
N ALA A 471 7.25 1.18 -20.90
CA ALA A 471 6.10 1.08 -20.03
C ALA A 471 4.78 1.02 -20.81
N LEU A 472 4.60 1.86 -21.84
CA LEU A 472 3.42 1.85 -22.72
C LEU A 472 3.27 0.54 -23.51
N VAL A 473 4.38 -0.03 -23.99
CA VAL A 473 4.38 -1.32 -24.70
C VAL A 473 4.02 -2.45 -23.74
N LEU A 474 4.66 -2.50 -22.57
CA LEU A 474 4.45 -3.53 -21.57
C LEU A 474 3.04 -3.47 -20.97
N SER A 475 2.49 -2.28 -20.73
CA SER A 475 1.14 -2.10 -20.20
C SER A 475 0.05 -2.56 -21.18
N LYS A 476 0.35 -2.60 -22.48
CA LYS A 476 -0.58 -3.03 -23.53
C LYS A 476 -0.41 -4.49 -23.96
N THR A 477 0.75 -5.10 -23.72
CA THR A 477 1.08 -6.45 -24.20
C THR A 477 1.13 -7.47 -23.05
N ALA A 478 2.20 -7.46 -22.27
CA ALA A 478 2.48 -8.49 -21.26
C ALA A 478 1.74 -8.29 -19.93
N PHE A 479 1.35 -7.06 -19.63
CA PHE A 479 0.73 -6.68 -18.36
C PHE A 479 -0.58 -5.94 -18.61
N THR A 480 -1.60 -6.65 -19.11
CA THR A 480 -2.94 -6.11 -19.35
C THR A 480 -3.73 -6.00 -18.04
N GLY A 481 -4.51 -4.92 -17.87
CA GLY A 481 -5.30 -4.65 -16.66
C GLY A 481 -5.38 -3.16 -16.30
N LYS A 482 -6.30 -2.77 -15.42
CA LYS A 482 -6.34 -1.41 -14.85
C LYS A 482 -5.33 -1.30 -13.70
N ALA A 483 -4.72 -0.13 -13.52
CA ALA A 483 -3.87 0.12 -12.35
C ALA A 483 -4.74 0.07 -11.08
N VAL A 484 -4.21 -0.48 -9.98
CA VAL A 484 -4.93 -0.56 -8.71
C VAL A 484 -5.36 0.86 -8.30
N PRO A 485 -6.62 1.09 -7.87
CA PRO A 485 -7.05 2.40 -7.40
C PRO A 485 -6.11 2.92 -6.32
N PHE A 486 -5.41 4.02 -6.62
CA PHE A 486 -4.50 4.64 -5.67
C PHE A 486 -5.29 5.35 -4.57
N VAL A 487 -5.48 4.66 -3.44
CA VAL A 487 -6.05 5.26 -2.22
C VAL A 487 -4.92 5.33 -1.18
N MET A 488 -4.33 6.52 -1.02
CA MET A 488 -3.27 6.77 -0.06
C MET A 488 -3.77 7.75 1.02
N GLU A 489 -3.77 7.30 2.27
CA GLU A 489 -3.83 8.22 3.42
C GLU A 489 -2.52 8.99 3.47
N LEU A 490 -2.60 10.32 3.46
CA LEU A 490 -1.44 11.17 3.67
C LEU A 490 -1.14 11.18 5.18
N PRO A 491 -0.02 10.59 5.64
CA PRO A 491 0.33 10.66 7.06
C PRO A 491 0.62 12.12 7.45
N ALA A 492 0.27 12.49 8.68
CA ALA A 492 0.66 13.77 9.24
C ALA A 492 2.19 13.93 9.20
N TYR A 493 2.69 15.15 8.96
CA TYR A 493 4.12 15.44 9.04
C TYR A 493 4.65 15.07 10.43
N ARG A 494 5.58 14.12 10.48
CA ARG A 494 6.33 13.79 11.68
C ARG A 494 7.74 14.37 11.54
N LEU A 495 8.25 14.95 12.63
CA LEU A 495 9.68 15.23 12.70
C LEU A 495 10.41 13.88 12.77
N PRO A 496 11.41 13.63 11.91
CA PRO A 496 12.20 12.41 12.00
C PRO A 496 12.87 12.38 13.39
N GLY A 497 12.69 11.27 14.10
CA GLY A 497 13.16 11.05 15.47
C GLY A 497 14.17 9.93 15.57
#